data_AF-W2P4H0-F1
#
_entry.id   AF-W2P4H0-F1
#
_cell.length_a   1.000
_cell.length_b   1.000
_cell.length_c   1.000
_cell.angle_alpha   90.00
_cell.angle_beta   90.00
_cell.angle_gamma   90.00
#
_symmetry.space_group_name_H-M   'P 1'
#
loop_
_entity.id
_entity.type
_entity.pdbx_description
1 polymer ?
#
loop_
_entity_poly.entity_id
_entity_poly.type
_entity_poly.pdbx_seq_one_letter_code
_entity_poly.pdbx_strand_id
1 'polypeptide(L)'
;MLTPKLLAIYVGVLAVVADTQVTSDPASAAYSLSAFAIGDWGTTTFKGSCCSRSDTYSNYDINAEDVVASLMNTEAGNAAVKPKVIIGHGDNFYWTGINSLEGRDSRFATTFEEKFNGNNIKTIPWVNVLGNHDYGGA
;
A
#
# COMPACT_ATOMS: atom_id res chain seq x y z
N MET A 1 -35.80 -27.12 43.16
CA MET A 1 -36.12 -28.00 42.01
C MET A 1 -36.38 -27.09 40.81
N LEU A 2 -35.41 -26.98 39.88
CA LEU A 2 -35.62 -26.25 38.64
C LEU A 2 -36.50 -27.08 37.70
N THR A 3 -37.57 -26.47 37.19
CA THR A 3 -38.53 -27.15 36.31
C THR A 3 -37.93 -27.41 34.92
N PRO A 4 -38.23 -28.56 34.29
CA PRO A 4 -37.60 -29.03 33.05
C PRO A 4 -37.82 -28.12 31.82
N LYS A 5 -38.74 -27.15 31.90
CA LYS A 5 -38.98 -26.16 30.84
C LYS A 5 -37.93 -25.04 30.77
N LEU A 6 -37.18 -24.77 31.85
CA LEU A 6 -36.10 -23.77 31.81
C LEU A 6 -34.82 -24.31 31.15
N LEU A 7 -34.61 -25.63 31.19
CA LEU A 7 -33.42 -26.25 30.61
C LEU A 7 -33.47 -26.24 29.06
N ALA A 8 -34.67 -26.40 28.48
CA ALA A 8 -34.86 -26.36 27.03
C ALA A 8 -34.58 -24.97 26.41
N ILE A 9 -34.81 -23.89 27.17
CA ILE A 9 -34.57 -22.52 26.71
C ILE A 9 -33.06 -22.20 26.72
N TYR A 10 -32.30 -22.75 27.68
CA TYR A 10 -30.84 -22.58 27.72
C TYR A 10 -30.11 -23.38 26.62
N VAL A 11 -30.66 -24.52 26.21
CA VAL A 11 -30.10 -25.33 25.11
C VAL A 11 -30.41 -24.72 23.73
N GLY A 12 -31.51 -23.97 23.59
CA GLY A 12 -31.89 -23.30 22.33
C GLY A 12 -31.16 -21.99 22.04
N VAL A 13 -30.51 -21.36 23.02
CA VAL A 13 -29.73 -20.11 22.86
C VAL A 13 -28.24 -20.38 22.63
N LEU A 14 -27.78 -21.62 22.79
CA LEU A 14 -26.50 -22.11 22.24
C LEU A 14 -26.63 -22.42 20.73
N ALA A 15 -27.48 -21.66 20.02
CA ALA A 15 -27.49 -21.61 18.57
C ALA A 15 -26.14 -21.05 18.12
N VAL A 16 -25.17 -21.96 18.03
CA VAL A 16 -24.18 -22.06 16.96
C VAL A 16 -23.82 -20.68 16.42
N VAL A 17 -23.05 -19.93 17.22
CA VAL A 17 -22.01 -19.13 16.60
C VAL A 17 -21.05 -20.19 16.06
N ALA A 18 -21.30 -20.67 14.84
CA ALA A 18 -20.32 -21.42 14.09
C ALA A 18 -19.20 -20.43 13.88
N ASP A 19 -18.29 -20.38 14.85
CA ASP A 19 -17.00 -19.76 14.71
C ASP A 19 -16.41 -20.41 13.47
N THR A 20 -16.34 -19.65 12.38
CA THR A 20 -15.75 -20.12 11.13
C THR A 20 -14.28 -20.34 11.43
N GLN A 21 -13.96 -21.52 11.96
CA GLN A 21 -12.61 -21.89 12.33
C GLN A 21 -11.78 -21.77 11.06
N VAL A 22 -10.81 -20.85 11.11
CA VAL A 22 -9.88 -20.63 10.00
C VAL A 22 -9.13 -21.94 9.79
N THR A 23 -9.49 -22.68 8.75
CA THR A 23 -8.93 -24.02 8.47
C THR A 23 -7.59 -23.96 7.75
N SER A 24 -7.17 -22.77 7.32
CA SER A 24 -5.89 -22.54 6.64
C SER A 24 -4.87 -21.95 7.62
N ASP A 25 -3.71 -22.58 7.73
CA ASP A 25 -2.56 -22.00 8.42
C ASP A 25 -1.85 -21.01 7.46
N PRO A 26 -1.82 -19.70 7.77
CA PRO A 26 -1.21 -18.70 6.89
C PRO A 26 0.30 -18.90 6.70
N ALA A 27 0.98 -19.63 7.59
CA ALA A 27 2.41 -19.92 7.48
C ALA A 27 2.73 -21.04 6.46
N SER A 28 1.78 -21.93 6.19
CA SER A 28 1.91 -23.04 5.24
C SER A 28 1.03 -22.90 3.99
N ALA A 29 0.17 -21.89 3.95
CA ALA A 29 -0.68 -21.60 2.80
C ALA A 29 0.13 -21.25 1.55
N ALA A 30 -0.25 -21.84 0.41
CA ALA A 30 0.26 -21.46 -0.90
C ALA A 30 -0.62 -20.34 -1.47
N TYR A 31 -0.07 -19.13 -1.58
CA TYR A 31 -0.77 -17.99 -2.17
C TYR A 31 -0.61 -18.01 -3.70
N SER A 32 -1.69 -17.77 -4.44
CA SER A 32 -1.66 -17.63 -5.90
C SER A 32 -1.69 -16.17 -6.36
N LEU A 33 -1.88 -15.25 -5.42
CA LEU A 33 -1.98 -13.81 -5.63
C LEU A 33 -1.00 -13.10 -4.71
N SER A 34 -0.31 -12.11 -5.25
CA SER A 34 0.45 -11.13 -4.49
C SER A 34 0.19 -9.73 -5.06
N ALA A 35 0.38 -8.73 -4.21
CA ALA A 35 0.24 -7.32 -4.53
C ALA A 35 1.29 -6.54 -3.74
N PHE A 36 1.72 -5.40 -4.28
CA PHE A 36 2.42 -4.40 -3.47
C PHE A 36 1.42 -3.42 -2.88
N ALA A 37 1.73 -2.92 -1.68
CA ALA A 37 1.03 -1.86 -1.00
C ALA A 37 2.06 -0.78 -0.66
N ILE A 38 1.84 0.44 -1.13
CA ILE A 38 2.73 1.58 -0.91
C ILE A 38 1.90 2.84 -0.63
N GLY A 39 2.37 3.74 0.21
CA GLY A 39 1.78 5.05 0.49
C GLY A 39 2.89 6.08 0.61
N ASP A 40 2.54 7.37 0.60
CA ASP A 40 3.46 8.46 0.95
C ASP A 40 4.74 8.45 0.09
N TRP A 41 4.61 8.00 -1.16
CA TRP A 41 5.75 7.69 -2.03
C TRP A 41 6.18 8.87 -2.89
N GLY A 42 5.30 9.83 -3.14
CA GLY A 42 5.44 10.82 -4.20
C GLY A 42 6.37 11.98 -3.88
N THR A 43 7.65 11.87 -4.21
CA THR A 43 8.62 12.94 -3.89
C THR A 43 8.33 14.28 -4.59
N THR A 44 8.96 15.35 -4.11
CA THR A 44 9.10 16.60 -4.89
C THR A 44 10.18 16.44 -5.96
N THR A 45 10.09 17.15 -7.08
CA THR A 45 11.08 17.07 -8.18
C THR A 45 12.53 17.40 -7.77
N PHE A 46 12.72 18.10 -6.66
CA PHE A 46 14.03 18.47 -6.09
C PHE A 46 14.39 17.70 -4.81
N LYS A 47 13.67 16.60 -4.50
CA LYS A 47 13.90 15.73 -3.33
C LYS A 47 13.91 16.47 -1.96
N GLY A 48 13.10 17.52 -1.82
CA GLY A 48 12.97 18.28 -0.58
C GLY A 48 11.83 17.84 0.35
N SER A 49 11.01 16.85 -0.02
CA SER A 49 9.88 16.38 0.80
C SER A 49 10.31 15.78 2.15
N CYS A 50 11.46 15.15 2.25
CA CYS A 50 11.98 14.70 3.55
C CYS A 50 12.75 15.80 4.30
N CYS A 51 13.53 16.61 3.57
CA CYS A 51 14.49 17.56 4.15
C CYS A 51 13.89 18.88 4.64
N SER A 52 12.60 19.13 4.39
CA SER A 52 11.93 20.39 4.77
C SER A 52 11.21 20.31 6.12
N ARG A 53 11.05 19.12 6.70
CA ARG A 53 10.34 18.89 7.98
C ARG A 53 11.21 18.32 9.10
N SER A 54 12.46 17.99 8.82
CA SER A 54 13.39 17.43 9.79
C SER A 54 14.78 17.96 9.52
N ASP A 55 15.47 18.41 10.56
CA ASP A 55 16.90 18.75 10.52
C ASP A 55 17.79 17.50 10.67
N THR A 56 17.18 16.34 10.97
CA THR A 56 17.88 15.06 11.18
C THR A 56 17.50 14.05 10.11
N TYR A 57 17.68 14.43 8.84
CA TYR A 57 17.52 13.51 7.70
C TYR A 57 18.87 12.91 7.29
N SER A 58 18.80 11.81 6.57
CA SER A 58 19.94 11.11 6.00
C SER A 58 19.78 10.94 4.48
N ASN A 59 20.80 10.35 3.85
CA ASN A 59 20.71 10.00 2.43
C ASN A 59 19.63 8.97 2.12
N TYR A 60 19.19 8.17 3.11
CA TYR A 60 18.08 7.23 2.91
C TYR A 60 16.76 7.97 2.70
N ASP A 61 16.53 9.04 3.46
CA ASP A 61 15.30 9.83 3.37
C ASP A 61 15.23 10.57 2.02
N ILE A 62 16.35 11.15 1.58
CA ILE A 62 16.45 11.86 0.28
C ILE A 62 16.13 10.94 -0.91
N ASN A 63 16.52 9.67 -0.81
CA ASN A 63 16.43 8.71 -1.90
C ASN A 63 15.38 7.62 -1.63
N ALA A 64 14.48 7.83 -0.68
CA ALA A 64 13.53 6.81 -0.23
C ALA A 64 12.71 6.24 -1.39
N GLU A 65 12.16 7.12 -2.25
CA GLU A 65 11.40 6.70 -3.43
C GLU A 65 12.23 5.87 -4.41
N ASP A 66 13.46 6.31 -4.74
CA ASP A 66 14.37 5.57 -5.63
C ASP A 66 14.72 4.18 -5.06
N VAL A 67 15.00 4.12 -3.75
CA VAL A 67 15.33 2.88 -3.04
C VAL A 67 14.14 1.94 -3.01
N VAL A 68 12.95 2.43 -2.65
CA VAL A 68 11.72 1.62 -2.59
C VAL A 68 11.35 1.12 -3.99
N ALA A 69 11.41 1.95 -5.02
CA ALA A 69 11.13 1.53 -6.39
C ALA A 69 12.10 0.42 -6.87
N SER A 70 13.40 0.55 -6.55
CA SER A 70 14.41 -0.47 -6.84
C SER A 70 14.14 -1.79 -6.11
N LEU A 71 13.77 -1.72 -4.83
CA LEU A 71 13.41 -2.89 -4.04
C LEU A 71 12.14 -3.56 -4.58
N MET A 72 11.09 -2.80 -4.87
CA MET A 72 9.87 -3.32 -5.50
C MET A 72 10.17 -4.01 -6.83
N ASN A 73 11.03 -3.43 -7.68
CA ASN A 73 11.45 -4.07 -8.93
C ASN A 73 12.21 -5.38 -8.70
N THR A 74 13.08 -5.41 -7.70
CA THR A 74 13.87 -6.60 -7.34
C THR A 74 12.96 -7.71 -6.82
N GLU A 75 12.07 -7.37 -5.89
CA GLU A 75 11.11 -8.31 -5.29
C GLU A 75 10.12 -8.84 -6.32
N ALA A 76 9.61 -8.00 -7.24
CA ALA A 76 8.79 -8.48 -8.34
C ALA A 76 9.55 -9.49 -9.22
N GLY A 77 10.85 -9.27 -9.46
CA GLY A 77 11.72 -10.17 -10.20
C GLY A 77 11.98 -11.51 -9.50
N ASN A 78 12.07 -11.50 -8.16
CA ASN A 78 12.46 -12.68 -7.36
C ASN A 78 11.29 -13.47 -6.78
N ALA A 79 10.13 -12.83 -6.56
CA ALA A 79 8.99 -13.47 -5.91
C ALA A 79 8.50 -14.69 -6.69
N ALA A 80 8.22 -15.80 -5.98
CA ALA A 80 7.62 -16.99 -6.57
C ALA A 80 6.23 -16.70 -7.17
N VAL A 81 5.47 -15.83 -6.50
CA VAL A 81 4.16 -15.33 -6.95
C VAL A 81 4.34 -13.87 -7.32
N LYS A 82 4.23 -13.57 -8.63
CA LYS A 82 4.46 -12.22 -9.16
C LYS A 82 3.33 -11.26 -8.79
N PRO A 83 3.65 -10.04 -8.31
CA PRO A 83 2.63 -9.06 -7.97
C PRO A 83 1.77 -8.74 -9.20
N LYS A 84 0.45 -8.71 -9.00
CA LYS A 84 -0.53 -8.44 -10.06
C LYS A 84 -1.03 -7.01 -10.08
N VAL A 85 -0.78 -6.27 -8.99
CA VAL A 85 -1.22 -4.90 -8.80
C VAL A 85 -0.31 -4.21 -7.79
N ILE A 86 -0.16 -2.90 -7.96
CA ILE A 86 0.41 -2.00 -6.95
C ILE A 86 -0.74 -1.16 -6.41
N ILE A 87 -0.98 -1.23 -5.10
CA ILE A 87 -2.04 -0.52 -4.41
C ILE A 87 -1.41 0.70 -3.74
N GLY A 88 -1.71 1.90 -4.26
CA GLY A 88 -1.25 3.16 -3.69
C GLY A 88 -2.24 3.74 -2.69
N HIS A 89 -1.75 4.04 -1.50
CA HIS A 89 -2.55 4.49 -0.35
C HIS A 89 -2.66 6.02 -0.24
N GLY A 90 -2.28 6.75 -1.28
CA GLY A 90 -2.32 8.22 -1.31
C GLY A 90 -0.97 8.88 -1.10
N ASP A 91 -1.00 10.21 -1.10
CA ASP A 91 0.16 11.11 -1.08
C ASP A 91 1.13 10.80 -2.22
N ASN A 92 0.51 10.75 -3.40
CA ASN A 92 1.15 10.43 -4.66
C ASN A 92 2.00 11.59 -5.18
N PHE A 93 1.71 12.83 -4.77
CA PHE A 93 2.42 14.03 -5.21
C PHE A 93 2.59 15.07 -4.10
N TYR A 94 3.64 14.92 -3.27
CA TYR A 94 3.97 15.94 -2.28
C TYR A 94 4.36 17.29 -2.92
N TRP A 95 4.11 18.44 -2.28
CA TRP A 95 3.37 18.62 -1.02
C TRP A 95 1.90 19.02 -1.20
N THR A 96 1.56 19.51 -2.38
CA THR A 96 0.26 20.14 -2.62
C THR A 96 -0.39 19.59 -3.89
N GLY A 97 -0.06 18.37 -4.28
CA GLY A 97 -0.61 17.71 -5.44
C GLY A 97 -0.09 18.29 -6.75
N ILE A 98 -0.94 18.23 -7.78
CA ILE A 98 -0.70 18.76 -9.12
C ILE A 98 -1.62 19.96 -9.33
N ASN A 99 -1.03 21.15 -9.37
CA ASN A 99 -1.77 22.42 -9.38
C ASN A 99 -1.80 23.12 -10.75
N SER A 100 -1.24 22.52 -11.79
CA SER A 100 -1.27 23.06 -13.14
C SER A 100 -1.15 21.95 -14.19
N LEU A 101 -1.60 22.24 -15.41
CA LEU A 101 -1.46 21.32 -16.55
C LEU A 101 0.01 21.10 -16.92
N GLU A 102 0.83 22.16 -16.88
CA GLU A 102 2.27 22.05 -17.12
C GLU A 102 2.96 21.22 -16.02
N GLY A 103 2.59 21.44 -14.76
CA GLY A 103 3.10 20.69 -13.62
C GLY A 103 2.70 19.22 -13.67
N ARG A 104 1.52 18.89 -14.23
CA ARG A 104 1.03 17.51 -14.34
C ARG A 104 2.04 16.63 -15.05
N ASP A 105 2.40 16.98 -16.28
CA ASP A 105 3.22 16.11 -17.14
C ASP A 105 4.63 15.94 -16.55
N SER A 106 5.21 17.03 -16.04
CA SER A 106 6.50 16.96 -15.36
C SER A 106 6.46 16.07 -14.10
N ARG A 107 5.41 16.16 -13.28
CA ARG A 107 5.27 15.36 -12.06
C ARG A 107 5.08 13.87 -12.37
N PHE A 108 4.20 13.53 -13.31
CA PHE A 108 4.04 12.12 -13.72
C PHE A 108 5.34 11.55 -14.27
N ALA A 109 6.05 12.27 -15.14
CA ALA A 109 7.31 11.78 -15.69
C ALA A 109 8.37 11.59 -14.60
N THR A 110 8.66 12.63 -13.82
CA THR A 110 9.85 12.66 -12.95
C THR A 110 9.66 11.99 -11.59
N THR A 111 8.45 12.00 -11.04
CA THR A 111 8.15 11.46 -9.70
C THR A 111 7.28 10.22 -9.75
N PHE A 112 7.00 9.66 -10.92
CA PHE A 112 6.31 8.38 -11.03
C PHE A 112 6.92 7.49 -12.12
N GLU A 113 6.82 7.88 -13.39
CA GLU A 113 7.22 7.02 -14.51
C GLU A 113 8.71 6.70 -14.50
N GLU A 114 9.58 7.69 -14.28
CA GLU A 114 11.03 7.49 -14.19
C GLU A 114 11.42 6.62 -12.99
N LYS A 115 10.69 6.75 -11.88
CA LYS A 115 10.97 6.07 -10.61
C LYS A 115 10.60 4.61 -10.68
N PHE A 116 9.40 4.30 -11.16
CA PHE A 116 8.85 2.96 -11.22
C PHE A 116 9.02 2.30 -12.61
N ASN A 117 10.11 2.63 -13.33
CA ASN A 117 10.40 2.11 -14.67
C ASN A 117 11.14 0.76 -14.70
N GLY A 118 11.25 0.07 -13.55
CA GLY A 118 11.97 -1.20 -13.46
C GLY A 118 11.34 -2.28 -14.37
N ASN A 119 12.17 -3.11 -15.02
CA ASN A 119 11.71 -4.13 -15.97
C ASN A 119 10.65 -5.09 -15.41
N ASN A 120 10.67 -5.36 -14.10
CA ASN A 120 9.74 -6.28 -13.44
C ASN A 120 8.48 -5.58 -12.90
N ILE A 121 8.44 -4.25 -12.85
CA ILE A 121 7.33 -3.48 -12.24
C ILE A 121 6.62 -2.52 -13.21
N LYS A 122 7.29 -2.07 -14.27
CA LYS A 122 6.75 -1.05 -15.20
C LYS A 122 5.46 -1.45 -15.92
N THR A 123 5.15 -2.74 -15.96
CA THR A 123 3.92 -3.28 -16.58
C THR A 123 2.85 -3.67 -15.56
N ILE A 124 3.13 -3.55 -14.26
CA ILE A 124 2.17 -3.87 -13.21
C ILE A 124 1.18 -2.70 -13.07
N PRO A 125 -0.14 -2.95 -13.11
CA PRO A 125 -1.11 -1.88 -12.98
C PRO A 125 -1.09 -1.27 -11.58
N TRP A 126 -1.27 0.05 -11.52
CA TRP A 126 -1.45 0.80 -10.28
C TRP A 126 -2.94 1.06 -10.03
N VAL A 127 -3.39 0.84 -8.80
CA VAL A 127 -4.70 1.23 -8.30
C VAL A 127 -4.47 2.17 -7.12
N ASN A 128 -4.64 3.46 -7.37
CA ASN A 128 -4.34 4.50 -6.39
C ASN A 128 -5.61 5.13 -5.82
N VAL A 129 -5.50 5.56 -4.57
CA VAL A 129 -6.38 6.56 -3.96
C VAL A 129 -5.62 7.87 -3.76
N LEU A 130 -6.33 8.94 -3.44
CA LEU A 130 -5.75 10.26 -3.13
C LEU A 130 -5.58 10.41 -1.62
N GLY A 131 -4.41 10.90 -1.21
CA GLY A 131 -4.11 11.31 0.16
C GLY A 131 -4.30 12.82 0.37
N ASN A 132 -4.03 13.30 1.58
CA ASN A 132 -4.26 14.72 1.91
C ASN A 132 -3.37 15.67 1.08
N HIS A 133 -2.14 15.28 0.76
CA HIS A 133 -1.25 16.11 -0.04
C HIS A 133 -1.70 16.22 -1.49
N ASP A 134 -2.37 15.20 -2.02
CA ASP A 134 -2.93 15.22 -3.37
C ASP A 134 -4.09 16.22 -3.50
N TYR A 135 -4.83 16.44 -2.42
CA TYR A 135 -5.89 17.46 -2.34
C TYR A 135 -5.35 18.88 -2.03
N GLY A 136 -4.03 19.05 -1.91
CA GLY A 136 -3.43 20.34 -1.59
C GLY A 136 -3.22 20.60 -0.09
N GLY A 137 -3.51 19.64 0.79
CA GLY A 137 -3.27 19.75 2.23
C GLY A 137 -1.80 19.49 2.55
N ALA A 138 -1.09 20.51 3.05
CA ALA A 138 0.28 20.40 3.54
C ALA A 138 0.33 20.12 5.04
#